data_AF-A0A1X1EYF6-F1
#
_entry.id   AF-A0A1X1EYF6-F1
#
_cell.length_a   1.000
_cell.length_b   1.000
_cell.length_c   1.000
_cell.angle_alpha   90.00
_cell.angle_beta   90.00
_cell.angle_gamma   90.00
#
_symmetry.space_group_name_H-M   'P 1'
#
loop_
_entity.id
_entity.type
_entity.pdbx_description
1 polymer ?
#
loop_
_entity_poly.entity_id
_entity_poly.type
_entity_poly.pdbx_seq_one_letter_code
_entity_poly.pdbx_strand_id
1 'polypeptide(L)'
;MNTNENLLDDMCRLRDFLLNSKICPDIGPLSRLISKLQANINSGAEENFEYSLDDLVFNLCEKCGTICPTQITPKESPIEIHLELILKSEGPYEFSKIKELSGQLRLKAEWLNDRTPDAELKTSHSAWHFDYHVSKKGDGANLFSHPQFHLQNGGNKLTDNLNDYGELMILDAPRLPLPPMDVILAIDFIISNFFGLTWQKALCDSEYIDVVKRAQEAWWKPYYEGISQHWSGNGSGISNALIPSLL
;
A
#
# COMPACT_ATOMS: atom_id res chain seq x y z
N MET A 1 5.27 -20.39 12.25
CA MET A 1 6.35 -19.54 11.72
C MET A 1 5.96 -19.16 10.30
N ASN A 2 5.94 -17.87 9.98
CA ASN A 2 5.70 -17.43 8.60
C ASN A 2 7.02 -17.62 7.85
N THR A 3 7.07 -18.52 6.86
CA THR A 3 8.28 -18.74 6.07
C THR A 3 8.19 -17.92 4.78
N ASN A 4 9.33 -17.64 4.15
CA ASN A 4 9.33 -17.01 2.82
C ASN A 4 8.58 -17.86 1.79
N GLU A 5 8.52 -19.18 1.97
CA GLU A 5 7.71 -20.10 1.16
C GLU A 5 6.21 -19.89 1.36
N ASN A 6 5.75 -19.66 2.60
CA ASN A 6 4.35 -19.32 2.86
C ASN A 6 3.99 -17.99 2.19
N LEU A 7 4.86 -16.98 2.27
CA LEU A 7 4.63 -15.71 1.59
C LEU A 7 4.52 -15.89 0.08
N LEU A 8 5.36 -16.74 -0.53
CA LEU A 8 5.30 -17.03 -1.95
C LEU A 8 3.98 -17.73 -2.35
N ASP A 9 3.55 -18.73 -1.57
CA ASP A 9 2.25 -19.40 -1.77
C ASP A 9 1.09 -18.41 -1.63
N ASP A 10 1.14 -17.55 -0.60
CA ASP A 10 0.15 -16.50 -0.37
C ASP A 10 0.05 -15.51 -1.53
N MET A 11 1.19 -15.09 -2.08
CA MET A 11 1.22 -14.24 -3.27
C MET A 11 0.65 -14.93 -4.51
N CYS A 12 0.89 -16.24 -4.68
CA CYS A 12 0.30 -17.02 -5.77
C CYS A 12 -1.23 -17.08 -5.65
N ARG A 13 -1.75 -17.36 -4.45
CA ARG A 13 -3.20 -17.41 -4.19
C ARG A 13 -3.85 -16.04 -4.40
N LEU A 14 -3.21 -14.97 -3.94
CA LEU A 14 -3.68 -13.61 -4.16
C LEU A 14 -3.71 -13.24 -5.64
N ARG A 15 -2.68 -13.62 -6.41
CA ARG A 15 -2.66 -13.46 -7.87
C ARG A 15 -3.85 -14.15 -8.53
N ASP A 16 -4.13 -15.39 -8.13
CA ASP A 16 -5.22 -16.18 -8.72
C ASP A 16 -6.59 -15.59 -8.36
N PHE A 17 -6.76 -15.08 -7.14
CA PHE A 17 -7.93 -14.29 -6.76
C PHE A 17 -8.10 -13.04 -7.65
N LEU A 18 -7.03 -12.26 -7.84
CA LEU A 18 -7.07 -11.06 -8.67
C LEU A 18 -7.41 -11.37 -10.14
N LEU A 19 -6.83 -12.42 -10.71
CA LEU A 19 -7.15 -12.92 -12.05
C LEU A 19 -8.66 -13.24 -12.20
N ASN A 20 -9.24 -13.90 -11.20
CA ASN A 20 -10.66 -14.27 -11.21
C ASN A 20 -11.58 -13.05 -11.01
N SER A 21 -11.15 -12.06 -10.22
CA SER A 21 -11.94 -10.87 -9.93
C SER A 21 -12.04 -9.89 -11.10
N LYS A 22 -11.09 -9.92 -12.04
CA LYS A 22 -11.01 -9.04 -13.23
C LYS A 22 -10.92 -7.54 -12.92
N ILE A 23 -10.54 -7.17 -11.69
CA ILE A 23 -10.31 -5.77 -11.32
C ILE A 23 -8.94 -5.25 -11.78
N CYS A 24 -7.99 -6.15 -12.04
CA CYS A 24 -6.67 -5.83 -12.59
C CYS A 24 -6.59 -6.24 -14.07
N PRO A 25 -6.39 -5.30 -15.00
CA PRO A 25 -6.24 -5.63 -16.42
C PRO A 25 -4.92 -6.36 -16.74
N ASP A 26 -3.85 -6.07 -15.99
CA ASP A 26 -2.54 -6.72 -16.12
C ASP A 26 -2.05 -7.21 -14.75
N ILE A 27 -1.82 -8.52 -14.62
CA ILE A 27 -1.26 -9.15 -13.41
C ILE A 27 0.25 -9.38 -13.53
N GLY A 28 0.86 -8.95 -14.64
CA GLY A 28 2.28 -9.04 -14.92
C GLY A 28 3.17 -8.51 -13.79
N PRO A 29 2.91 -7.33 -13.20
CA PRO A 29 3.65 -6.81 -12.05
C PRO A 29 3.75 -7.81 -10.88
N LEU A 30 2.62 -8.36 -10.46
CA LEU A 30 2.57 -9.33 -9.36
C LEU A 30 3.24 -10.65 -9.75
N SER A 31 3.11 -11.09 -11.00
CA SER A 31 3.77 -12.31 -11.49
C SER A 31 5.30 -12.18 -11.51
N ARG A 32 5.83 -11.00 -11.87
CA ARG A 32 7.27 -10.70 -11.79
C ARG A 32 7.76 -10.69 -10.35
N LEU A 33 6.99 -10.09 -9.43
CA LEU A 33 7.28 -10.11 -7.99
C LEU A 33 7.38 -11.56 -7.48
N ILE A 34 6.38 -12.40 -7.77
CA ILE A 34 6.36 -13.82 -7.38
C ILE A 34 7.61 -14.55 -7.92
N SER A 35 8.00 -14.26 -9.16
CA SER A 35 9.19 -14.87 -9.77
C SER A 35 10.48 -14.44 -9.07
N LYS A 36 10.59 -13.16 -8.67
CA LYS A 36 11.72 -12.64 -7.88
C LYS A 36 11.75 -13.28 -6.48
N LEU A 37 10.60 -13.41 -5.82
CA LEU A 37 10.50 -14.11 -4.53
C LEU A 37 10.97 -15.57 -4.63
N GLN A 38 10.50 -16.31 -5.64
CA GLN A 38 10.92 -17.69 -5.88
C GLN A 38 12.43 -17.78 -6.12
N ALA A 39 13.01 -16.87 -6.90
CA ALA A 39 14.44 -16.83 -7.15
C ALA A 39 15.24 -16.55 -5.86
N ASN A 40 14.79 -15.61 -5.04
CA ASN A 40 15.41 -15.30 -3.75
C ASN A 40 15.43 -16.55 -2.84
N ILE A 41 14.30 -17.26 -2.74
CA ILE A 41 14.19 -18.50 -1.95
C ILE A 41 15.17 -19.57 -2.47
N ASN A 42 15.18 -19.79 -3.79
CA ASN A 42 16.04 -20.82 -4.41
C ASN A 42 17.53 -20.51 -4.29
N SER A 43 17.91 -19.23 -4.21
CA SER A 43 19.31 -18.82 -4.08
C SER A 43 19.93 -19.15 -2.72
N GLY A 44 19.12 -19.45 -1.70
CA GLY A 44 19.60 -19.72 -0.34
C GLY A 44 20.30 -18.52 0.31
N ALA A 45 20.12 -17.31 -0.21
CA ALA A 45 20.69 -16.09 0.35
C ALA A 45 20.00 -15.77 1.68
N GLU A 46 20.58 -16.19 2.81
CA GLU A 46 20.02 -15.99 4.15
C GLU A 46 20.10 -14.53 4.64
N GLU A 47 20.87 -13.67 3.97
CA GLU A 47 21.28 -12.38 4.55
C GLU A 47 20.39 -11.19 4.17
N ASN A 48 19.91 -11.09 2.93
CA ASN A 48 19.08 -9.97 2.50
C ASN A 48 18.01 -10.40 1.51
N PHE A 49 16.75 -10.17 1.86
CA PHE A 49 15.61 -10.41 0.98
C PHE A 49 15.01 -9.09 0.52
N GLU A 50 14.67 -9.01 -0.76
CA GLU A 50 14.02 -7.85 -1.36
C GLU A 50 13.02 -8.27 -2.41
N TYR A 51 11.84 -7.62 -2.39
CA TYR A 51 10.94 -7.60 -3.53
C TYR A 51 10.44 -6.18 -3.81
N SER A 52 10.04 -5.97 -5.06
CA SER A 52 9.29 -4.78 -5.48
C SER A 52 8.07 -5.19 -6.30
N LEU A 53 6.98 -4.46 -6.12
CA LEU A 53 5.81 -4.46 -6.97
C LEU A 53 5.84 -3.19 -7.81
N ASP A 54 6.09 -3.36 -9.11
CA ASP A 54 6.25 -2.24 -10.03
C ASP A 54 4.93 -1.99 -10.78
N ASP A 55 4.15 -1.04 -10.24
CA ASP A 55 2.93 -0.46 -10.83
C ASP A 55 1.81 -1.48 -11.16
N LEU A 56 1.24 -2.11 -10.14
CA LEU A 56 0.04 -2.92 -10.30
C LEU A 56 -1.20 -2.02 -10.40
N VAL A 57 -1.94 -2.14 -11.50
CA VAL A 57 -3.09 -1.26 -11.79
C VAL A 57 -4.42 -1.98 -11.52
N PHE A 58 -5.34 -1.27 -10.87
CA PHE A 58 -6.72 -1.68 -10.67
C PHE A 58 -7.65 -0.70 -11.36
N ASN A 59 -8.67 -1.21 -12.06
CA ASN A 59 -9.64 -0.38 -12.76
C ASN A 59 -10.94 -0.28 -11.97
N LEU A 60 -11.15 0.87 -11.34
CA LEU A 60 -12.40 1.19 -10.65
C LEU A 60 -13.40 1.75 -11.65
N CYS A 61 -14.39 0.94 -12.01
CA CYS A 61 -15.46 1.31 -12.95
C CYS A 61 -16.74 1.80 -12.27
N GLU A 62 -16.80 1.76 -10.94
CA GLU A 62 -17.95 2.18 -10.14
C GLU A 62 -17.56 3.38 -9.25
N LYS A 63 -18.50 4.31 -9.07
CA LYS A 63 -18.26 5.49 -8.23
C LYS A 63 -18.40 5.12 -6.75
N CYS A 64 -17.34 5.29 -5.98
CA CYS A 64 -17.34 5.14 -4.53
C CYS A 64 -17.24 6.51 -3.86
N GLY A 65 -18.27 6.90 -3.10
CA GLY A 65 -18.29 8.16 -2.35
C GLY A 65 -18.31 9.42 -3.22
N THR A 66 -17.87 10.54 -2.63
CA THR A 66 -17.78 11.84 -3.32
C THR A 66 -16.49 11.91 -4.12
N ILE A 67 -16.62 12.05 -5.44
CA ILE A 67 -15.48 12.24 -6.36
C ILE A 67 -15.60 13.62 -6.99
N CYS A 68 -14.53 14.39 -6.86
CA CYS A 68 -14.37 15.69 -7.49
C CYS A 68 -13.15 15.65 -8.41
N PRO A 69 -13.22 16.25 -9.61
CA PRO A 69 -14.38 16.92 -10.20
C PRO A 69 -15.54 15.95 -10.49
N THR A 70 -16.78 16.47 -10.43
CA THR A 70 -18.00 15.65 -10.55
C THR A 70 -18.17 14.98 -11.92
N GLN A 71 -17.45 15.49 -12.91
CA GLN A 71 -17.36 15.00 -14.28
C GLN A 71 -16.62 13.66 -14.37
N ILE A 72 -15.87 13.26 -13.35
CA ILE A 72 -15.29 11.92 -13.31
C ILE A 72 -16.42 10.90 -13.19
N THR A 73 -16.61 10.15 -14.27
CA THR A 73 -17.65 9.12 -14.42
C THR A 73 -16.98 7.77 -14.70
N PRO A 74 -16.64 6.99 -13.65
CA PRO A 74 -15.86 5.75 -13.75
C PRO A 74 -16.38 4.70 -14.75
N LYS A 75 -17.68 4.73 -15.04
CA LYS A 75 -18.32 3.81 -15.98
C LYS A 75 -17.93 4.08 -17.44
N GLU A 76 -17.65 5.33 -17.79
CA GLU A 76 -17.26 5.76 -19.14
C GLU A 76 -15.73 5.75 -19.30
N SER A 77 -15.03 6.15 -18.25
CA SER A 77 -13.57 6.16 -18.14
C SER A 77 -13.18 5.68 -16.74
N PRO A 78 -12.63 4.46 -16.58
CA PRO A 78 -12.27 3.92 -15.28
C PRO A 78 -11.28 4.82 -14.53
N ILE A 79 -11.41 4.85 -13.21
CA ILE A 79 -10.34 5.40 -12.36
C ILE A 79 -9.28 4.32 -12.23
N GLU A 80 -8.06 4.64 -12.62
CA GLU A 80 -6.89 3.78 -12.49
C GLU A 80 -6.30 3.95 -11.08
N ILE A 81 -6.22 2.87 -10.32
CA ILE A 81 -5.56 2.82 -9.02
C ILE A 81 -4.25 2.08 -9.20
N HIS A 82 -3.14 2.80 -9.09
CA HIS A 82 -1.78 2.31 -9.25
C HIS A 82 -1.16 2.01 -7.89
N LEU A 83 -0.63 0.79 -7.73
CA LEU A 83 0.09 0.37 -6.54
C LEU A 83 1.56 0.08 -6.87
N GLU A 84 2.46 0.81 -6.23
CA GLU A 84 3.90 0.54 -6.21
C GLU A 84 4.31 0.21 -4.78
N LEU A 85 5.20 -0.77 -4.59
CA LEU A 85 5.68 -1.14 -3.26
C LEU A 85 7.09 -1.74 -3.32
N ILE A 86 7.93 -1.41 -2.36
CA ILE A 86 9.21 -2.08 -2.13
C ILE A 86 9.31 -2.52 -0.67
N LEU A 87 9.85 -3.71 -0.45
CA LEU A 87 10.14 -4.24 0.88
C LEU A 87 11.52 -4.89 0.87
N LYS A 88 12.37 -4.48 1.83
CA LYS A 88 13.69 -5.05 2.08
C LYS A 88 13.80 -5.52 3.54
N SER A 89 14.38 -6.69 3.76
CA SER A 89 14.61 -7.25 5.09
C SER A 89 16.01 -7.85 5.28
N GLU A 90 16.48 -7.85 6.52
CA GLU A 90 17.66 -8.62 6.98
C GLU A 90 17.25 -10.07 7.29
N GLY A 91 17.43 -10.94 6.31
CA GLY A 91 16.93 -12.32 6.38
C GLY A 91 15.42 -12.39 6.08
N PRO A 92 14.68 -13.33 6.72
CA PRO A 92 13.31 -13.64 6.34
C PRO A 92 12.38 -12.43 6.44
N TYR A 93 11.28 -12.45 5.69
CA TYR A 93 10.26 -11.40 5.69
C TYR A 93 9.48 -11.42 7.02
N GLU A 94 10.06 -10.78 8.02
CA GLU A 94 9.52 -10.66 9.37
C GLU A 94 9.51 -9.20 9.81
N PHE A 95 8.50 -8.83 10.61
CA PHE A 95 8.32 -7.47 11.14
C PHE A 95 9.59 -6.89 11.79
N SER A 96 10.31 -7.70 12.57
CA SER A 96 11.52 -7.27 13.29
C SER A 96 12.76 -7.12 12.40
N LYS A 97 12.69 -7.56 11.14
CA LYS A 97 13.80 -7.62 10.18
C LYS A 97 13.70 -6.59 9.07
N ILE A 98 12.66 -5.76 9.05
CA ILE A 98 12.45 -4.76 8.00
C ILE A 98 13.58 -3.71 8.01
N LYS A 99 14.20 -3.53 6.85
CA LYS A 99 15.13 -2.43 6.56
C LYS A 99 14.43 -1.26 5.87
N GLU A 100 13.52 -1.58 4.97
CA GLU A 100 12.82 -0.63 4.13
C GLU A 100 11.45 -1.21 3.79
N LEU A 101 10.42 -0.39 3.92
CA LEU A 101 9.09 -0.67 3.40
C LEU A 101 8.55 0.67 2.93
N SER A 102 8.31 0.79 1.64
CA SER A 102 7.81 2.03 1.07
C SER A 102 6.85 1.67 -0.05
N GLY A 103 5.69 2.30 -0.06
CA GLY A 103 4.73 2.08 -1.12
C GLY A 103 3.86 3.30 -1.36
N GLN A 104 3.27 3.27 -2.54
CA GLN A 104 2.56 4.40 -3.10
C GLN A 104 1.29 3.91 -3.77
N LEU A 105 0.20 4.56 -3.41
CA LEU A 105 -1.11 4.36 -3.99
C LEU A 105 -1.48 5.62 -4.76
N ARG A 106 -1.61 5.53 -6.09
CA ARG A 106 -1.96 6.68 -6.93
C ARG A 106 -3.28 6.43 -7.63
N LEU A 107 -4.16 7.41 -7.61
CA LEU A 107 -5.40 7.41 -8.37
C LEU A 107 -5.22 8.35 -9.56
N LYS A 108 -5.61 7.88 -10.74
CA LYS A 108 -5.63 8.65 -11.98
C LYS A 108 -7.00 8.51 -12.62
N ALA A 109 -7.56 9.63 -13.07
CA ALA A 109 -8.84 9.65 -13.78
C ALA A 109 -8.79 10.65 -14.93
N GLU A 110 -9.22 10.21 -16.11
CA GLU A 110 -9.38 11.08 -17.28
C GLU A 110 -10.86 11.45 -17.44
N TRP A 111 -11.14 12.72 -17.70
CA TRP A 111 -12.50 13.27 -17.75
C TRP A 111 -12.57 14.49 -18.68
N LEU A 112 -13.74 14.77 -19.24
CA LEU A 112 -13.98 15.95 -20.08
C LEU A 112 -14.45 17.12 -19.21
N ASN A 113 -13.87 18.30 -19.41
CA ASN A 113 -14.19 19.49 -18.61
C ASN A 113 -15.67 19.92 -18.69
N ASP A 114 -16.29 19.73 -19.86
CA ASP A 114 -17.71 19.92 -20.14
C ASP A 114 -18.24 18.89 -21.14
N ARG A 115 -19.44 19.13 -21.69
CA ARG A 115 -20.13 18.24 -22.66
C ARG A 115 -20.27 18.87 -24.05
N THR A 116 -19.47 19.89 -24.35
CA THR A 116 -19.51 20.59 -25.62
C THR A 116 -18.62 19.91 -26.67
N PRO A 117 -18.78 20.19 -27.96
CA PRO A 117 -17.85 19.71 -28.98
C PRO A 117 -16.40 20.19 -28.77
N ASP A 118 -16.22 21.30 -28.05
CA ASP A 118 -14.93 21.89 -27.72
C ASP A 118 -14.39 21.40 -26.35
N ALA A 119 -15.00 20.35 -25.79
CA ALA A 119 -14.61 19.78 -24.51
C ALA A 119 -13.13 19.34 -24.52
N GLU A 120 -12.41 19.73 -23.47
CA GLU A 120 -11.01 19.39 -23.27
C GLU A 120 -10.91 18.16 -22.37
N LEU A 121 -10.10 17.18 -22.79
CA LEU A 121 -9.72 16.05 -21.94
C LEU A 121 -8.76 16.54 -20.86
N LYS A 122 -9.15 16.33 -19.61
CA LYS A 122 -8.39 16.63 -18.39
C LYS A 122 -8.04 15.35 -17.67
N THR A 123 -6.97 15.41 -16.89
CA THR A 123 -6.55 14.32 -16.02
C THR A 123 -6.47 14.82 -14.58
N SER A 124 -7.01 14.04 -13.65
CA SER A 124 -6.92 14.30 -12.21
C SER A 124 -6.14 13.19 -11.53
N HIS A 125 -5.35 13.58 -10.53
CA HIS A 125 -4.48 12.69 -9.78
C HIS A 125 -4.68 12.85 -8.28
N SER A 126 -4.56 11.76 -7.55
CA SER A 126 -4.38 11.75 -6.09
C SER A 126 -3.33 10.70 -5.75
N ALA A 127 -2.60 10.88 -4.65
CA ALA A 127 -1.62 9.90 -4.20
C ALA A 127 -1.54 9.84 -2.68
N TRP A 128 -1.28 8.65 -2.17
CA TRP A 128 -0.93 8.39 -0.79
C TRP A 128 0.37 7.60 -0.74
N HIS A 129 1.23 7.95 0.21
CA HIS A 129 2.48 7.25 0.51
C HIS A 129 2.34 6.57 1.85
N PHE A 130 2.74 5.31 1.92
CA PHE A 130 2.94 4.60 3.18
C PHE A 130 4.39 4.17 3.29
N ASP A 131 5.02 4.49 4.42
CA ASP A 131 6.48 4.41 4.54
C ASP A 131 6.90 3.83 5.90
N TYR A 132 8.06 3.20 5.90
CA TYR A 132 8.80 2.74 7.06
C TYR A 132 10.02 3.63 7.26
N HIS A 133 9.92 4.56 8.19
CA HIS A 133 10.98 5.50 8.49
C HIS A 133 11.91 4.97 9.57
N VAL A 134 13.17 4.73 9.21
CA VAL A 134 14.26 4.52 10.17
C VAL A 134 15.05 5.81 10.26
N SER A 135 15.03 6.48 11.42
CA SER A 135 15.83 7.67 11.67
C SER A 135 17.31 7.39 11.39
N LYS A 136 17.88 8.03 10.38
CA LYS A 136 19.30 7.93 10.04
C LYS A 136 20.10 9.01 10.75
N LYS A 137 21.37 8.70 10.99
CA LYS A 137 22.33 9.64 11.61
C LYS A 137 22.57 10.80 10.62
N GLY A 138 21.87 11.92 10.83
CA GLY A 138 21.93 13.09 9.94
C GLY A 138 20.55 13.69 9.60
N ASP A 139 19.45 13.01 9.91
CA ASP A 139 18.09 13.44 9.56
C ASP A 139 17.59 14.69 10.32
N GLY A 140 18.44 15.29 11.17
CA GLY A 140 18.05 16.39 12.05
C GLY A 140 17.09 15.93 13.15
N ALA A 141 16.70 16.85 14.02
CA ALA A 141 15.64 16.58 14.98
C ALA A 141 14.30 16.75 14.27
N ASN A 142 13.47 15.69 14.24
CA ASN A 142 12.09 15.81 13.76
C ASN A 142 11.33 16.79 14.66
N LEU A 143 10.89 17.92 14.10
CA LEU A 143 10.11 18.94 14.83
C LEU A 143 8.64 18.53 15.04
N PHE A 144 8.18 17.52 14.30
CA PHE A 144 6.80 17.03 14.32
C PHE A 144 6.78 15.51 14.55
N SER A 145 5.63 14.98 14.99
CA SER A 145 5.43 13.54 15.16
C SER A 145 5.72 12.79 13.86
N HIS A 146 6.57 11.77 13.93
CA HIS A 146 6.98 10.98 12.78
C HIS A 146 6.92 9.47 13.11
N PRO A 147 5.75 8.85 13.00
CA PRO A 147 5.58 7.42 13.27
C PRO A 147 6.47 6.58 12.36
N GLN A 148 7.05 5.51 12.91
CA GLN A 148 7.91 4.61 12.15
C GLN A 148 7.18 3.97 10.97
N PHE A 149 5.90 3.63 11.13
CA PHE A 149 5.01 3.28 10.02
C PHE A 149 3.91 4.34 9.91
N HIS A 150 3.80 4.99 8.76
CA HIS A 150 2.85 6.08 8.58
C HIS A 150 2.25 6.14 7.18
N LEU A 151 1.07 6.75 7.11
CA LEU A 151 0.41 7.17 5.88
C LEU A 151 0.51 8.69 5.74
N GLN A 152 0.84 9.16 4.55
CA GLN A 152 0.90 10.57 4.18
C GLN A 152 0.11 10.80 2.89
N ASN A 153 -0.73 11.84 2.87
CA ASN A 153 -1.36 12.30 1.63
C ASN A 153 -0.36 13.11 0.80
N GLY A 154 -0.30 12.85 -0.50
CA GLY A 154 0.67 13.43 -1.41
C GLY A 154 1.89 12.54 -1.63
N GLY A 155 3.07 13.14 -1.55
CA GLY A 155 4.34 12.52 -1.91
C GLY A 155 4.79 12.82 -3.35
N ASN A 156 6.04 12.45 -3.67
CA ASN A 156 6.72 12.91 -4.90
C ASN A 156 5.93 12.62 -6.18
N LYS A 157 5.20 11.49 -6.24
CA LYS A 157 4.41 11.13 -7.44
C LYS A 157 3.16 11.97 -7.66
N LEU A 158 2.63 12.63 -6.61
CA LEU A 158 1.54 13.59 -6.81
C LEU A 158 2.06 14.81 -7.56
N THR A 159 3.27 15.28 -7.23
CA THR A 159 3.88 16.48 -7.84
C THR A 159 4.52 16.23 -9.20
N ASP A 160 4.94 14.99 -9.50
CA ASP A 160 5.64 14.65 -10.75
C ASP A 160 4.84 14.98 -12.03
N ASN A 161 3.50 15.03 -11.95
CA ASN A 161 2.61 15.24 -13.10
C ASN A 161 1.65 16.43 -12.93
N LEU A 162 1.82 17.27 -11.90
CA LEU A 162 0.98 18.45 -11.68
C LEU A 162 1.68 19.71 -12.22
N ASN A 163 1.17 20.23 -13.34
CA ASN A 163 1.62 21.51 -13.92
C ASN A 163 0.84 22.72 -13.38
N ASP A 164 -0.36 22.48 -12.82
CA ASP A 164 -1.23 23.49 -12.23
C ASP A 164 -1.79 22.94 -10.92
N TYR A 165 -1.52 23.63 -9.82
CA TYR A 165 -1.99 23.26 -8.49
C TYR A 165 -3.44 23.69 -8.26
N GLY A 166 -3.99 24.60 -9.07
CA GLY A 166 -5.29 25.21 -8.83
C GLY A 166 -5.42 25.73 -7.38
N GLU A 167 -6.48 25.31 -6.68
CA GLU A 167 -6.72 25.57 -5.24
C GLU A 167 -6.22 24.41 -4.33
N LEU A 168 -5.45 23.46 -4.86
CA LEU A 168 -5.00 22.29 -4.10
C LEU A 168 -3.83 22.64 -3.18
N MET A 169 -4.03 22.46 -1.87
CA MET A 169 -2.97 22.52 -0.88
C MET A 169 -2.50 21.10 -0.53
N ILE A 170 -1.22 20.80 -0.78
CA ILE A 170 -0.57 19.56 -0.38
C ILE A 170 0.32 19.87 0.82
N LEU A 171 0.16 19.13 1.92
CA LEU A 171 0.96 19.27 3.13
C LEU A 171 1.65 17.95 3.43
N ASP A 172 2.91 18.02 3.85
CA ASP A 172 3.65 16.83 4.29
C ASP A 172 3.17 16.28 5.64
N ALA A 173 2.59 17.14 6.47
CA ALA A 173 1.96 16.78 7.72
C ALA A 173 0.43 16.97 7.64
N PRO A 174 -0.37 16.12 8.30
CA PRO A 174 0.04 15.09 9.27
C PRO A 174 0.49 13.76 8.62
N ARG A 175 1.43 13.08 9.28
CA ARG A 175 1.74 11.65 9.04
C ARG A 175 0.96 10.83 10.04
N LEU A 176 -0.06 10.12 9.56
CA LEU A 176 -0.93 9.33 10.42
C LEU A 176 -0.27 7.97 10.69
N PRO A 177 -0.17 7.52 11.96
CA PRO A 177 0.26 6.17 12.25
C PRO A 177 -0.62 5.16 11.50
N LEU A 178 0.01 4.27 10.75
CA LEU A 178 -0.66 3.19 10.03
C LEU A 178 0.14 1.91 10.30
N PRO A 179 -0.50 0.76 10.56
CA PRO A 179 0.21 -0.51 10.59
C PRO A 179 1.00 -0.76 9.28
N PRO A 180 2.07 -1.57 9.31
CA PRO A 180 2.82 -1.89 8.10
C PRO A 180 1.91 -2.50 7.04
N MET A 181 2.14 -2.10 5.80
CA MET A 181 1.41 -2.57 4.63
C MET A 181 2.38 -3.29 3.71
N ASP A 182 2.44 -4.62 3.81
CA ASP A 182 3.12 -5.42 2.77
C ASP A 182 2.24 -5.49 1.51
N VAL A 183 2.72 -6.15 0.45
CA VAL A 183 1.95 -6.24 -0.81
C VAL A 183 0.58 -6.87 -0.62
N ILE A 184 0.44 -7.88 0.24
CA ILE A 184 -0.87 -8.53 0.49
C ILE A 184 -1.82 -7.53 1.15
N LEU A 185 -1.38 -6.87 2.23
CA LEU A 185 -2.19 -5.92 2.97
C LEU A 185 -2.51 -4.67 2.15
N ALA A 186 -1.57 -4.19 1.33
CA ALA A 186 -1.81 -3.06 0.42
C ALA A 186 -2.88 -3.39 -0.63
N ILE A 187 -2.87 -4.61 -1.18
CA ILE A 187 -3.89 -5.07 -2.12
C ILE A 187 -5.25 -5.26 -1.41
N ASP A 188 -5.28 -5.86 -0.22
CA ASP A 188 -6.50 -5.98 0.60
C ASP A 188 -7.09 -4.61 0.95
N PHE A 189 -6.25 -3.62 1.28
CA PHE A 189 -6.69 -2.25 1.50
C PHE A 189 -7.38 -1.67 0.26
N ILE A 190 -6.81 -1.86 -0.94
CA ILE A 190 -7.45 -1.39 -2.18
C ILE A 190 -8.79 -2.08 -2.41
N ILE A 191 -8.84 -3.40 -2.27
CA ILE A 191 -10.06 -4.18 -2.49
C ILE A 191 -11.17 -3.75 -1.52
N SER A 192 -10.85 -3.69 -0.22
CA SER A 192 -11.81 -3.37 0.84
C SER A 192 -12.34 -1.94 0.80
N ASN A 193 -11.54 -0.98 0.31
CA ASN A 193 -11.93 0.44 0.29
C ASN A 193 -12.52 0.90 -1.05
N PHE A 194 -12.15 0.27 -2.17
CA PHE A 194 -12.57 0.72 -3.51
C PHE A 194 -13.45 -0.29 -4.27
N PHE A 195 -13.38 -1.59 -3.94
CA PHE A 195 -14.07 -2.63 -4.72
C PHE A 195 -15.11 -3.37 -3.87
N GLY A 196 -16.15 -2.68 -3.41
CA GLY A 196 -17.13 -3.21 -2.47
C GLY A 196 -17.72 -4.58 -2.83
N LEU A 197 -18.15 -4.80 -4.08
CA LEU A 197 -18.66 -6.11 -4.52
C LEU A 197 -17.58 -7.20 -4.55
N THR A 198 -16.36 -6.86 -4.96
CA THR A 198 -15.23 -7.79 -4.96
C THR A 198 -14.81 -8.14 -3.55
N TRP A 199 -14.77 -7.16 -2.65
CA TRP A 199 -14.49 -7.35 -1.23
C TRP A 199 -15.51 -8.29 -0.59
N GLN A 200 -16.81 -8.13 -0.86
CA GLN A 200 -17.83 -9.05 -0.38
C GLN A 200 -17.62 -10.49 -0.88
N LYS A 201 -17.15 -10.67 -2.12
CA LYS A 201 -16.76 -12.01 -2.63
C LYS A 201 -15.51 -12.54 -1.94
N ALA A 202 -14.54 -11.67 -1.67
CA ALA A 202 -13.31 -12.00 -0.97
C ALA A 202 -13.61 -12.50 0.46
N LEU A 203 -14.60 -11.90 1.14
CA LEU A 203 -15.08 -12.36 2.45
C LEU A 203 -15.82 -13.72 2.41
N CYS A 204 -16.10 -14.26 1.23
CA CYS A 204 -16.65 -15.60 1.04
C CYS A 204 -15.61 -16.61 0.52
N ASP A 205 -14.39 -16.14 0.24
CA ASP A 205 -13.29 -16.95 -0.27
C ASP A 205 -12.34 -17.31 0.89
N SER A 206 -12.35 -18.57 1.29
CA SER A 206 -11.52 -19.04 2.39
C SER A 206 -10.03 -18.91 2.12
N GLU A 207 -9.59 -19.06 0.87
CA GLU A 207 -8.17 -18.93 0.53
C GLU A 207 -7.73 -17.48 0.64
N TYR A 208 -8.54 -16.54 0.15
CA TYR A 208 -8.29 -15.11 0.31
C TYR A 208 -8.22 -14.70 1.78
N ILE A 209 -9.21 -15.13 2.59
CA ILE A 209 -9.25 -14.82 4.02
C ILE A 209 -7.99 -15.33 4.72
N ASP A 210 -7.58 -16.56 4.43
CA ASP A 210 -6.42 -17.18 5.04
C ASP A 210 -5.12 -16.44 4.70
N VAL A 211 -4.98 -15.98 3.44
CA VAL A 211 -3.85 -15.15 2.98
C VAL A 211 -3.80 -13.83 3.74
N VAL A 212 -4.91 -13.09 3.78
CA VAL A 212 -4.97 -11.79 4.48
C VAL A 212 -4.71 -11.98 5.98
N LYS A 213 -5.30 -13.00 6.60
CA LYS A 213 -5.10 -13.30 8.02
C LYS A 213 -3.63 -13.58 8.35
N ARG A 214 -2.93 -14.38 7.54
CA ARG A 214 -1.49 -14.63 7.74
C ARG A 214 -0.67 -13.36 7.64
N ALA A 215 -0.97 -12.49 6.67
CA ALA A 215 -0.29 -11.20 6.54
C ALA A 215 -0.57 -10.29 7.77
N GLN A 216 -1.81 -10.23 8.24
CA GLN A 216 -2.16 -9.48 9.46
C GLN A 216 -1.44 -10.04 10.71
N GLU A 217 -1.37 -11.36 10.85
CA GLU A 217 -0.63 -12.01 11.94
C GLU A 217 0.88 -11.74 11.87
N ALA A 218 1.44 -11.62 10.66
CA ALA A 218 2.86 -11.35 10.45
C ALA A 218 3.24 -9.89 10.69
N TRP A 219 2.37 -8.94 10.33
CA TRP A 219 2.70 -7.50 10.32
C TRP A 219 1.93 -6.70 11.37
N TRP A 220 0.61 -6.86 11.43
CA TRP A 220 -0.24 -6.03 12.30
C TRP A 220 -0.20 -6.49 13.74
N LYS A 221 -0.17 -7.80 13.97
CA LYS A 221 -0.08 -8.34 15.33
C LYS A 221 1.16 -7.82 16.10
N PRO A 222 2.40 -7.96 15.59
CA PRO A 222 3.57 -7.42 16.31
C PRO A 222 3.56 -5.89 16.41
N TYR A 223 2.99 -5.18 15.43
CA TYR A 223 2.80 -3.73 15.50
C TYR A 223 1.90 -3.32 16.67
N TYR A 224 0.70 -3.91 16.77
CA TYR A 224 -0.26 -3.59 17.83
C TYR A 224 0.20 -4.10 19.21
N GLU A 225 0.88 -5.25 19.26
CA GLU A 225 1.52 -5.72 20.49
C GLU A 225 2.60 -4.74 20.95
N GLY A 226 3.43 -4.22 20.03
CA GLY A 226 4.43 -3.20 20.33
C GLY A 226 3.83 -1.92 20.91
N ILE A 227 2.68 -1.47 20.40
CA ILE A 227 1.94 -0.34 20.96
C ILE A 227 1.35 -0.68 22.34
N SER A 228 0.68 -1.83 22.48
CA SER A 228 0.05 -2.28 23.72
C SER A 228 1.03 -2.42 24.89
N GLN A 229 2.27 -2.83 24.59
CA GLN A 229 3.36 -2.93 25.57
C GLN A 229 3.69 -1.60 26.24
N HIS A 230 3.41 -0.44 25.61
CA HIS A 230 3.57 0.88 26.22
C HIS A 230 2.81 1.02 27.52
N TRP A 231 1.50 0.75 27.48
CA TRP A 231 0.62 0.91 28.64
C TRP A 231 0.70 -0.27 29.62
N SER A 232 1.20 -1.42 29.16
CA SER A 232 1.33 -2.61 30.00
C SER A 232 2.55 -2.56 30.92
N GLY A 233 3.41 -1.53 30.83
CA GLY A 233 4.63 -1.40 31.64
C GLY A 233 5.73 -2.42 31.32
N ASN A 234 5.51 -3.27 30.30
CA ASN A 234 6.43 -4.31 29.83
C ASN A 234 7.23 -3.86 28.58
N GLY A 235 7.27 -2.55 28.33
CA GLY A 235 7.77 -1.96 27.09
C GLY A 235 9.27 -2.13 26.87
N SER A 236 9.62 -2.65 25.69
CA SER A 236 10.99 -2.71 25.15
C SER A 236 11.49 -1.38 24.56
N GLY A 237 10.75 -0.28 24.73
CA GLY A 237 11.02 1.01 24.10
C GLY A 237 10.60 1.11 22.62
N ILE A 238 10.08 0.02 22.03
CA ILE A 238 9.63 -0.02 20.63
C ILE A 238 8.39 0.84 20.39
N SER A 239 7.48 0.98 21.37
CA SER A 239 6.24 1.76 21.22
C SER A 239 6.49 3.22 20.82
N ASN A 240 7.50 3.86 21.41
CA ASN A 240 7.88 5.25 21.09
C ASN A 240 8.46 5.39 19.68
N ALA A 241 9.05 4.33 19.13
CA ALA A 241 9.45 4.32 17.72
C ALA A 241 8.22 4.20 16.82
N LEU A 242 7.31 3.28 17.15
CA LEU A 242 6.08 3.06 16.38
C LEU A 242 5.17 4.28 16.36
N ILE A 243 4.96 4.93 17.50
CA ILE A 243 4.14 6.15 17.65
C ILE A 243 4.83 7.12 18.63
N PRO A 244 5.65 8.07 18.13
CA PRO A 244 6.42 8.99 18.99
C PRO A 244 5.60 9.95 19.84
N SER A 245 4.34 10.18 19.47
CA SER A 245 3.42 11.06 20.20
C SER A 245 2.63 10.35 21.31
N LEU A 246 2.92 9.06 21.55
CA LEU A 246 2.21 8.25 22.53
C LEU A 246 2.78 8.53 23.93
N LEU A 247 1.94 9.06 24.82
CA LEU A 247 2.28 9.45 26.20
C LEU A 247 1.98 8.33 27.19
#